data_AF-A0A5C6SQ06-F1
#
_entry.id   AF-A0A5C6SQ06-F1
#
_cell.length_a   1.000
_cell.length_b   1.000
_cell.length_c   1.000
_cell.angle_alpha   90.00
_cell.angle_beta   90.00
_cell.angle_gamma   90.00
#
_symmetry.space_group_name_H-M   'P 1'
#
loop_
_entity.id
_entity.type
_entity.pdbx_description
1 polymer ?
#
loop_
_entity_poly.entity_id
_entity_poly.type
_entity_poly.pdbx_seq_one_letter_code
_entity_poly.pdbx_strand_id
1 'polypeptide(L)'
;MATPLCIDIDQTAAIVEWEWEGATRCLATPDPDNVPIRFTIHIDSTHDQHRAHFEIIIPVKFKDKPSSAAVLLRISPLFITCFRFSTNIDPSDSIKKQRFDSAACLEFELGNTVAVLVPSYVKEPISASRPRSGKILDSLYELSRVTTLRIYIQDSLLSLDQLSSISDRVTKGQLEPFSGPEYDISRMFSGSGAKATKLAPPKPPSYEKATSSQPPSAPSYQRKRPRQDSLQGPDSISQVWDKLQKLESLFHNQSQVIIELRAENARLREEVERLKNRQEDLEAEDTEEVAIIEIRDDIESLERRLSWVENGKDEYFMKQIKQEIFDELATRVLGG
;
A
#
# COMPACT_ATOMS: atom_id res chain seq x y z
N MET A 1 0.70 -26.58 -13.97
CA MET A 1 1.57 -25.46 -13.55
C MET A 1 0.66 -24.25 -13.37
N ALA A 2 0.28 -23.91 -12.13
CA ALA A 2 -0.46 -22.67 -11.89
C ALA A 2 0.54 -21.52 -11.97
N THR A 3 0.27 -20.52 -12.80
CA THR A 3 1.08 -19.31 -12.89
C THR A 3 1.12 -18.63 -11.51
N PRO A 4 2.29 -18.20 -11.03
CA PRO A 4 2.37 -17.45 -9.77
C PRO A 4 1.52 -16.18 -9.90
N LEU A 5 0.56 -16.02 -8.99
CA LEU A 5 -0.25 -14.82 -8.89
C LEU A 5 0.53 -13.79 -8.07
N CYS A 6 0.93 -12.69 -8.71
CA CYS A 6 1.44 -11.52 -8.03
C CYS A 6 0.51 -10.34 -8.35
N ILE A 7 -0.02 -9.71 -7.30
CA ILE A 7 -0.86 -8.51 -7.38
C ILE A 7 -0.19 -7.49 -6.47
N ASP A 8 0.11 -6.33 -7.03
CA ASP A 8 0.73 -5.22 -6.32
C ASP A 8 0.02 -3.93 -6.72
N ILE A 9 -1.01 -3.56 -5.96
CA ILE A 9 -1.71 -2.29 -6.12
C ILE A 9 -1.53 -1.49 -4.84
N ASP A 10 -0.70 -0.47 -4.92
CA ASP A 10 -0.47 0.44 -3.80
C ASP A 10 -1.34 1.69 -3.91
N GLN A 11 -2.05 2.00 -2.81
CA GLN A 11 -2.67 3.30 -2.56
C GLN A 11 -3.60 3.84 -3.65
N THR A 12 -4.34 2.96 -4.32
CA THR A 12 -5.36 3.37 -5.30
C THR A 12 -6.52 4.08 -4.63
N ALA A 13 -7.17 5.02 -5.32
CA ALA A 13 -8.36 5.67 -4.79
C ALA A 13 -9.48 4.65 -4.54
N ALA A 14 -10.18 4.77 -3.42
CA ALA A 14 -11.22 3.82 -3.04
C ALA A 14 -12.41 4.49 -2.35
N ILE A 15 -13.55 3.81 -2.42
CA ILE A 15 -14.77 4.14 -1.68
C ILE A 15 -15.16 2.91 -0.86
N VAL A 16 -15.54 3.11 0.40
CA VAL A 16 -15.94 2.02 1.28
C VAL A 16 -17.44 2.09 1.54
N GLU A 17 -18.14 0.97 1.41
CA GLU A 17 -19.56 0.81 1.72
C GLU A 17 -19.76 -0.31 2.73
N TRP A 18 -20.72 -0.15 3.63
CA TRP A 18 -21.13 -1.18 4.58
C TRP A 18 -22.60 -1.03 4.95
N GLU A 19 -23.18 -2.05 5.58
CA GLU A 19 -24.53 -1.98 6.12
C GLU A 19 -24.48 -1.71 7.62
N TRP A 20 -25.26 -0.73 8.09
CA TRP A 20 -25.39 -0.40 9.51
C TRP A 20 -26.86 -0.16 9.85
N GLU A 21 -27.40 -0.94 10.80
CA GLU A 21 -28.79 -0.82 11.26
C GLU A 21 -29.82 -0.86 10.12
N GLY A 22 -29.61 -1.72 9.12
CA GLY A 22 -30.49 -1.89 7.96
C GLY A 22 -30.40 -0.76 6.91
N ALA A 23 -29.41 0.13 7.04
CA ALA A 23 -29.13 1.18 6.07
C ALA A 23 -27.73 1.04 5.47
N THR A 24 -27.62 1.16 4.16
CA THR A 24 -26.34 1.24 3.47
C THR A 24 -25.65 2.57 3.79
N ARG A 25 -24.41 2.48 4.30
CA ARG A 25 -23.53 3.60 4.61
C ARG A 25 -22.36 3.58 3.63
N CYS A 26 -21.88 4.77 3.28
CA CYS A 26 -20.80 4.93 2.32
C CYS A 26 -19.84 6.01 2.81
N LEU A 27 -18.54 5.71 2.75
CA LEU A 27 -17.44 6.62 3.02
C LEU A 27 -16.68 6.88 1.73
N ALA A 28 -17.11 7.96 1.07
CA ALA A 28 -16.50 8.50 -0.13
C ALA A 28 -15.58 9.68 0.22
N THR A 29 -16.00 10.55 1.14
CA THR A 29 -15.41 11.88 1.30
C THR A 29 -14.41 11.97 2.47
N PRO A 30 -13.10 12.16 2.20
CA PRO A 30 -12.06 12.27 3.23
C PRO A 30 -11.94 13.69 3.79
N ASP A 31 -11.10 13.89 4.82
CA ASP A 31 -10.68 15.20 5.35
C ASP A 31 -9.15 15.27 5.43
N PRO A 32 -8.48 16.02 4.54
CA PRO A 32 -9.03 17.01 3.61
C PRO A 32 -9.58 16.41 2.30
N ASP A 33 -10.56 17.10 1.70
CA ASP A 33 -11.31 16.69 0.50
C ASP A 33 -10.45 16.37 -0.74
N ASN A 34 -9.26 16.96 -0.81
CA ASN A 34 -8.37 16.82 -1.96
C ASN A 34 -7.53 15.54 -1.92
N VAL A 35 -7.39 14.89 -0.76
CA VAL A 35 -6.63 13.66 -0.58
C VAL A 35 -7.60 12.49 -0.54
N PRO A 36 -7.65 11.59 -1.54
CA PRO A 36 -8.62 10.51 -1.58
C PRO A 36 -8.40 9.51 -0.43
N ILE A 37 -9.45 8.76 -0.12
CA ILE A 37 -9.34 7.49 0.61
C ILE A 37 -8.59 6.54 -0.30
N ARG A 38 -7.62 5.81 0.26
CA ARG A 38 -6.74 4.92 -0.51
C ARG A 38 -6.93 3.48 -0.06
N PHE A 39 -6.77 2.55 -0.99
CA PHE A 39 -6.77 1.12 -0.75
C PHE A 39 -5.49 0.51 -1.31
N THR A 40 -4.90 -0.40 -0.55
CA THR A 40 -3.73 -1.19 -0.93
C THR A 40 -4.11 -2.66 -0.89
N ILE A 41 -3.77 -3.39 -1.96
CA ILE A 41 -3.89 -4.84 -2.07
C ILE A 41 -2.58 -5.40 -2.60
N HIS A 42 -1.89 -6.17 -1.77
CA HIS A 42 -0.73 -6.97 -2.19
C HIS A 42 -1.06 -8.43 -2.01
N ILE A 43 -0.82 -9.24 -3.03
CA ILE A 43 -0.94 -10.69 -2.98
C ILE A 43 0.26 -11.29 -3.68
N ASP A 44 1.00 -12.12 -2.95
CA ASP A 44 2.16 -12.85 -3.46
C ASP A 44 1.89 -14.35 -3.31
N SER A 45 1.94 -15.06 -4.43
CA SER A 45 1.75 -16.51 -4.50
C SER A 45 2.98 -17.24 -5.02
N THR A 46 4.14 -16.95 -4.43
CA THR A 46 5.42 -17.62 -4.72
C THR A 46 5.66 -18.82 -3.80
N HIS A 47 6.28 -19.89 -4.34
CA HIS A 47 6.76 -21.06 -3.59
C HIS A 47 5.76 -21.66 -2.57
N ASP A 48 4.52 -21.90 -3.00
CA ASP A 48 3.42 -22.45 -2.19
C ASP A 48 3.01 -21.61 -0.96
N GLN A 49 3.55 -20.40 -0.82
CA GLN A 49 3.09 -19.42 0.16
C GLN A 49 2.16 -18.44 -0.55
N HIS A 50 1.00 -18.19 0.05
CA HIS A 50 0.00 -17.29 -0.51
C HIS A 50 -0.22 -16.16 0.48
N ARG A 51 0.65 -15.15 0.40
CA ARG A 51 0.65 -14.01 1.31
C ARG A 51 -0.25 -12.92 0.77
N ALA A 52 -1.01 -12.27 1.66
CA ALA A 52 -1.91 -11.20 1.32
C ALA A 52 -1.85 -10.04 2.32
N HIS A 53 -2.06 -8.84 1.81
CA HIS A 53 -2.15 -7.61 2.58
C HIS A 53 -3.28 -6.75 2.02
N PHE A 54 -4.15 -6.26 2.91
CA PHE A 54 -5.29 -5.42 2.56
C PHE A 54 -5.37 -4.27 3.56
N GLU A 55 -5.30 -3.04 3.06
CA GLU A 55 -5.29 -1.85 3.90
C GLU A 55 -6.05 -0.69 3.29
N ILE A 56 -6.85 0.01 4.11
CA ILE A 56 -7.59 1.21 3.72
C ILE A 56 -7.03 2.39 4.51
N ILE A 57 -6.57 3.43 3.82
CA ILE A 57 -6.01 4.64 4.40
C ILE A 57 -7.02 5.77 4.28
N ILE A 58 -7.43 6.33 5.42
CA ILE A 58 -8.52 7.29 5.52
C ILE A 58 -7.98 8.59 6.13
N PRO A 59 -7.78 9.64 5.33
CA PRO A 59 -7.28 10.92 5.81
C PRO A 59 -8.24 11.57 6.83
N VAL A 60 -7.68 11.94 7.98
CA VAL A 60 -8.38 12.69 9.04
C VAL A 60 -7.44 13.67 9.73
N LYS A 61 -8.03 14.65 10.44
CA LYS A 61 -7.29 15.60 11.28
C LYS A 61 -7.62 15.39 12.75
N PHE A 62 -6.67 14.83 13.50
CA PHE A 62 -6.80 14.63 14.94
C PHE A 62 -6.69 15.96 15.71
N LYS A 63 -7.33 16.04 16.87
CA LYS A 63 -7.34 17.24 17.72
C LYS A 63 -5.95 17.60 18.24
N ASP A 64 -5.15 16.60 18.61
CA ASP A 64 -3.82 16.81 19.21
C ASP A 64 -2.73 17.15 18.18
N LYS A 65 -2.98 16.89 16.89
CA LYS A 65 -2.05 17.15 15.78
C LYS A 65 -2.83 17.61 14.55
N PRO A 66 -2.85 18.92 14.24
CA PRO A 66 -3.64 19.46 13.14
C PRO A 66 -3.01 19.21 11.75
N SER A 67 -1.77 18.69 11.69
CA SER A 67 -1.18 18.17 10.45
C SER A 67 -2.02 16.98 9.95
N SER A 68 -2.21 16.89 8.63
CA SER A 68 -2.96 15.78 8.03
C SER A 68 -2.35 14.45 8.47
N ALA A 69 -3.16 13.60 9.10
CA ALA A 69 -2.81 12.23 9.44
C ALA A 69 -3.82 11.29 8.76
N ALA A 70 -3.78 10.00 9.10
CA ALA A 70 -4.74 9.03 8.60
C ALA A 70 -5.11 8.02 9.69
N VAL A 71 -6.33 7.50 9.60
CA VAL A 71 -6.72 6.24 10.22
C VAL A 71 -6.51 5.15 9.19
N LEU A 72 -5.93 4.03 9.60
CA LEU A 72 -5.74 2.86 8.75
C LEU A 72 -6.68 1.74 9.22
N LEU A 73 -7.39 1.14 8.27
CA LEU A 73 -8.18 -0.07 8.51
C LEU A 73 -7.42 -1.23 7.86
N ARG A 74 -7.05 -2.21 8.67
CA ARG A 74 -6.34 -3.40 8.20
C ARG A 74 -7.29 -4.60 8.23
N ILE A 75 -7.46 -5.23 7.07
CA ILE A 75 -8.24 -6.46 6.93
C ILE A 75 -7.24 -7.62 7.01
N SER A 76 -7.38 -8.46 8.03
CA SER A 76 -6.56 -9.65 8.15
C SER A 76 -7.01 -10.69 7.12
N PRO A 77 -6.12 -11.24 6.27
CA PRO A 77 -6.48 -12.30 5.33
C PRO A 77 -7.10 -13.52 6.01
N LEU A 78 -6.62 -13.84 7.23
CA LEU A 78 -7.12 -14.93 8.06
C LEU A 78 -8.58 -14.76 8.50
N PHE A 79 -9.10 -13.54 8.45
CA PHE A 79 -10.48 -13.26 8.83
C PHE A 79 -11.42 -13.26 7.64
N ILE A 80 -10.95 -13.36 6.40
CA ILE A 80 -11.82 -13.33 5.22
C ILE A 80 -12.50 -14.69 5.07
N THR A 81 -13.81 -14.74 5.28
CA THR A 81 -14.62 -15.96 5.11
C THR A 81 -15.19 -16.06 3.70
N CYS A 82 -15.51 -14.93 3.08
CA CYS A 82 -15.98 -14.87 1.71
C CYS A 82 -15.42 -13.64 1.00
N PHE A 83 -15.06 -13.82 -0.27
CA PHE A 83 -14.68 -12.74 -1.17
C PHE A 83 -15.52 -12.84 -2.44
N ARG A 84 -16.25 -11.78 -2.75
CA ARG A 84 -17.04 -11.67 -3.98
C ARG A 84 -16.60 -10.43 -4.72
N PHE A 85 -16.78 -10.44 -6.04
CA PHE A 85 -16.45 -9.28 -6.84
C PHE A 85 -17.48 -9.07 -7.94
N SER A 86 -17.55 -7.83 -8.42
CA SER A 86 -18.36 -7.44 -9.56
C SER A 86 -17.61 -6.34 -10.30
N THR A 87 -17.48 -6.48 -11.61
CA THR A 87 -16.74 -5.55 -12.49
C THR A 87 -17.72 -4.77 -13.35
N ASN A 88 -17.22 -3.70 -13.99
CA ASN A 88 -18.01 -2.87 -14.90
C ASN A 88 -19.31 -2.35 -14.25
N ILE A 89 -19.19 -1.86 -13.01
CA ILE A 89 -20.31 -1.26 -12.29
C ILE A 89 -20.40 0.20 -12.70
N ASP A 90 -21.55 0.56 -13.28
CA ASP A 90 -21.88 1.96 -13.50
C ASP A 90 -22.05 2.66 -12.14
N PRO A 91 -21.25 3.69 -11.84
CA PRO A 91 -21.33 4.38 -10.56
C PRO A 91 -22.74 4.99 -10.41
N SER A 92 -23.47 4.63 -9.36
CA SER A 92 -24.73 5.31 -8.99
C SER A 92 -24.45 6.76 -8.57
N ASP A 93 -25.46 7.63 -8.52
CA ASP A 93 -25.29 9.10 -8.36
C ASP A 93 -24.43 9.56 -7.15
N SER A 94 -24.27 8.72 -6.13
CA SER A 94 -23.37 8.96 -4.99
C SER A 94 -21.89 8.74 -5.34
N ILE A 95 -21.61 7.75 -6.20
CA ILE A 95 -20.28 7.35 -6.70
C ILE A 95 -19.87 8.23 -7.89
N LYS A 96 -20.83 8.74 -8.70
CA LYS A 96 -20.57 9.62 -9.86
C LYS A 96 -19.79 10.89 -9.55
N LYS A 97 -19.78 11.33 -8.30
CA LYS A 97 -18.97 12.48 -7.87
C LYS A 97 -17.48 12.14 -7.66
N GLN A 98 -17.11 10.87 -7.77
CA GLN A 98 -15.76 10.40 -7.47
C GLN A 98 -15.18 9.51 -8.58
N ARG A 99 -14.40 10.19 -9.44
CA ARG A 99 -13.08 9.78 -9.95
C ARG A 99 -12.92 8.46 -10.70
N PHE A 100 -13.96 7.67 -10.91
CA PHE A 100 -13.89 6.44 -11.69
C PHE A 100 -14.83 6.52 -12.88
N ASP A 101 -14.32 6.20 -14.07
CA ASP A 101 -15.14 6.03 -15.28
C ASP A 101 -15.87 4.67 -15.26
N SER A 102 -15.27 3.66 -14.63
CA SER A 102 -15.82 2.33 -14.35
C SER A 102 -15.25 1.81 -13.03
N ALA A 103 -16.08 1.14 -12.22
CA ALA A 103 -15.68 0.63 -10.91
C ALA A 103 -15.79 -0.90 -10.81
N ALA A 104 -14.81 -1.49 -10.12
CA ALA A 104 -14.88 -2.85 -9.58
C ALA A 104 -15.26 -2.79 -8.10
N CYS A 105 -16.25 -3.60 -7.71
CA CYS A 105 -16.63 -3.81 -6.32
C CYS A 105 -15.95 -5.07 -5.79
N LEU A 106 -15.22 -4.91 -4.67
CA LEU A 106 -14.61 -5.99 -3.90
C LEU A 106 -15.41 -6.13 -2.61
N GLU A 107 -16.19 -7.20 -2.48
CA GLU A 107 -17.02 -7.49 -1.31
C GLU A 107 -16.31 -8.50 -0.41
N PHE A 108 -16.13 -8.10 0.85
CA PHE A 108 -15.50 -8.91 1.88
C PHE A 108 -16.54 -9.26 2.95
N GLU A 109 -16.63 -10.55 3.24
CA GLU A 109 -17.25 -11.06 4.45
C GLU A 109 -16.16 -11.57 5.39
N LEU A 110 -16.20 -11.14 6.64
CA LEU A 110 -15.16 -11.40 7.62
C LEU A 110 -15.71 -12.21 8.80
N GLY A 111 -14.93 -13.16 9.31
CA GLY A 111 -15.21 -13.85 10.58
C GLY A 111 -14.94 -12.97 11.80
N ASN A 112 -14.25 -11.84 11.63
CA ASN A 112 -13.94 -10.88 12.69
C ASN A 112 -13.85 -9.45 12.14
N THR A 113 -14.01 -8.45 12.99
CA THR A 113 -14.00 -7.04 12.59
C THR A 113 -12.63 -6.56 12.12
N VAL A 114 -12.61 -5.53 11.27
CA VAL A 114 -11.38 -4.88 10.81
C VAL A 114 -10.59 -4.24 11.97
N ALA A 115 -9.26 -4.27 11.87
CA ALA A 115 -8.40 -3.62 12.85
C ALA A 115 -8.28 -2.12 12.54
N VAL A 116 -8.61 -1.26 13.51
CA VAL A 116 -8.46 0.19 13.40
C VAL A 116 -7.11 0.61 13.97
N LEU A 117 -6.25 1.16 13.12
CA LEU A 117 -4.90 1.60 13.45
C LEU A 117 -4.80 3.13 13.36
N VAL A 118 -4.20 3.73 14.39
CA VAL A 118 -3.93 5.18 14.45
C VAL A 118 -2.48 5.42 14.85
N PRO A 119 -1.90 6.60 14.57
CA PRO A 119 -0.56 6.90 15.02
C PRO A 119 -0.42 6.83 16.54
N SER A 120 0.66 6.23 17.04
CA SER A 120 0.88 6.02 18.47
C SER A 120 0.90 7.31 19.30
N TYR A 121 1.28 8.43 18.69
CA TYR A 121 1.29 9.75 19.33
C TYR A 121 -0.11 10.37 19.52
N VAL A 122 -1.17 9.80 18.95
CA VAL A 122 -2.55 10.30 19.12
C VAL A 122 -3.06 9.91 20.51
N LYS A 123 -3.54 10.91 21.27
CA LYS A 123 -4.04 10.66 22.63
C LYS A 123 -5.43 10.02 22.59
N GLU A 124 -5.70 9.21 23.61
CA GLU A 124 -7.01 8.62 23.83
C GLU A 124 -7.82 9.46 24.82
N PRO A 125 -9.15 9.60 24.63
CA PRO A 125 -9.94 9.09 23.52
C PRO A 125 -9.73 9.87 22.22
N ILE A 126 -9.71 9.16 21.09
CA ILE A 126 -9.46 9.75 19.78
C ILE A 126 -10.52 10.80 19.49
N SER A 127 -10.06 12.01 19.17
CA SER A 127 -10.92 13.17 18.92
C SER A 127 -10.49 13.88 17.64
N ALA A 128 -11.48 14.27 16.83
CA ALA A 128 -11.24 15.08 15.64
C ALA A 128 -11.00 16.56 15.97
N SER A 129 -10.17 17.21 15.16
CA SER A 129 -9.98 18.68 15.21
C SER A 129 -11.08 19.45 14.47
N ARG A 130 -11.82 18.79 13.56
CA ARG A 130 -12.81 19.39 12.68
C ARG A 130 -14.11 18.59 12.67
N PRO A 131 -15.27 19.24 12.47
CA PRO A 131 -16.57 18.55 12.35
C PRO A 131 -16.58 17.46 11.27
N ARG A 132 -15.90 17.68 10.14
CA ARG A 132 -15.82 16.71 9.04
C ARG A 132 -15.05 15.45 9.44
N SER A 133 -13.81 15.61 9.92
CA SER A 133 -13.06 14.50 10.55
C SER A 133 -13.87 13.81 11.65
N GLY A 134 -14.67 14.55 12.44
CA GLY A 134 -15.58 13.98 13.44
C GLY A 134 -16.59 13.00 12.83
N LYS A 135 -17.29 13.42 11.78
CA LYS A 135 -18.21 12.54 11.04
C LYS A 135 -17.52 11.31 10.46
N ILE A 136 -16.28 11.47 9.96
CA ILE A 136 -15.49 10.34 9.47
C ILE A 136 -15.23 9.35 10.62
N LEU A 137 -14.75 9.83 11.78
CA LEU A 137 -14.53 8.97 12.94
C LEU A 137 -15.82 8.27 13.41
N ASP A 138 -16.97 8.95 13.35
CA ASP A 138 -18.28 8.35 13.67
C ASP A 138 -18.62 7.22 12.68
N SER A 139 -18.42 7.43 11.37
CA SER A 139 -18.57 6.38 10.35
C SER A 139 -17.58 5.22 10.53
N LEU A 140 -16.34 5.51 10.94
CA LEU A 140 -15.34 4.47 11.21
C LEU A 140 -15.68 3.66 12.45
N TYR A 141 -16.35 4.25 13.44
CA TYR A 141 -16.87 3.51 14.58
C TYR A 141 -17.89 2.45 14.12
N GLU A 142 -18.83 2.83 13.24
CA GLU A 142 -19.80 1.90 12.64
C GLU A 142 -19.07 0.81 11.83
N LEU A 143 -18.17 1.20 10.94
CA LEU A 143 -17.41 0.28 10.08
C LEU A 143 -16.50 -0.68 10.89
N SER A 144 -16.00 -0.24 12.05
CA SER A 144 -15.17 -1.10 12.92
C SER A 144 -15.96 -2.23 13.62
N ARG A 145 -17.30 -2.23 13.50
CA ARG A 145 -18.19 -3.19 14.14
C ARG A 145 -18.85 -4.14 13.16
N VAL A 146 -18.78 -3.86 11.87
CA VAL A 146 -19.34 -4.74 10.84
C VAL A 146 -18.31 -5.78 10.43
N THR A 147 -18.82 -6.90 9.94
CA THR A 147 -18.04 -7.99 9.34
C THR A 147 -18.17 -8.02 7.83
N THR A 148 -19.10 -7.25 7.25
CA THR A 148 -19.29 -7.17 5.80
C THR A 148 -19.00 -5.75 5.34
N LEU A 149 -18.13 -5.64 4.35
CA LEU A 149 -17.84 -4.36 3.70
C LEU A 149 -17.59 -4.54 2.20
N ARG A 150 -17.81 -3.48 1.45
CA ARG A 150 -17.53 -3.40 0.02
C ARG A 150 -16.54 -2.27 -0.23
N ILE A 151 -15.56 -2.54 -1.06
CA ILE A 151 -14.54 -1.58 -1.48
C ILE A 151 -14.65 -1.41 -2.98
N TYR A 152 -14.91 -0.18 -3.41
CA TYR A 152 -14.94 0.17 -4.83
C TYR A 152 -13.61 0.78 -5.24
N ILE A 153 -13.04 0.26 -6.32
CA ILE A 153 -11.80 0.74 -6.95
C ILE A 153 -12.01 0.89 -8.45
N GLN A 154 -11.05 1.49 -9.15
CA GLN A 154 -11.08 1.56 -10.61
C GLN A 154 -11.03 0.16 -11.23
N ASP A 155 -11.96 -0.11 -12.15
CA ASP A 155 -12.19 -1.44 -12.75
C ASP A 155 -10.96 -1.99 -13.51
N SER A 156 -10.19 -1.10 -14.14
CA SER A 156 -9.00 -1.48 -14.92
C SER A 156 -7.79 -1.93 -14.09
N LEU A 157 -7.88 -1.92 -12.76
CA LEU A 157 -6.74 -2.24 -11.88
C LEU A 157 -6.54 -3.74 -11.65
N LEU A 158 -7.62 -4.53 -11.70
CA LEU A 158 -7.59 -5.97 -11.48
C LEU A 158 -8.23 -6.68 -12.66
N SER A 159 -7.54 -7.67 -13.22
CA SER A 159 -8.12 -8.52 -14.25
C SER A 159 -9.14 -9.50 -13.66
N LEU A 160 -10.05 -9.99 -14.49
CA LEU A 160 -11.02 -11.00 -14.09
C LEU A 160 -10.34 -12.28 -13.57
N ASP A 161 -9.21 -12.67 -14.17
CA ASP A 161 -8.44 -13.83 -13.73
C ASP A 161 -7.80 -13.62 -12.36
N GLN A 162 -7.29 -12.40 -12.09
CA GLN A 162 -6.76 -12.03 -10.78
C GLN A 162 -7.87 -12.09 -9.71
N LEU A 163 -9.03 -11.46 -9.98
CA LEU A 163 -10.18 -11.47 -9.06
C LEU A 163 -10.69 -12.89 -8.76
N SER A 164 -10.78 -13.72 -9.81
CA SER A 164 -11.18 -15.13 -9.67
C SER A 164 -10.15 -15.91 -8.85
N SER A 165 -8.86 -15.67 -9.06
CA SER A 165 -7.81 -16.31 -8.28
C SER A 165 -7.83 -15.91 -6.80
N ILE A 166 -8.13 -14.65 -6.48
CA ILE A 166 -8.32 -14.21 -5.09
C ILE A 166 -9.50 -14.97 -4.46
N SER A 167 -10.64 -15.01 -5.14
CA SER A 167 -11.85 -15.70 -4.68
C SER A 167 -11.60 -17.19 -4.39
N ASP A 168 -10.91 -17.88 -5.30
CA ASP A 168 -10.55 -19.29 -5.14
C ASP A 168 -9.66 -19.54 -3.92
N ARG A 169 -8.68 -18.64 -3.68
CA ARG A 169 -7.75 -18.75 -2.55
C ARG A 169 -8.42 -18.48 -1.21
N VAL A 170 -9.32 -17.49 -1.17
CA VAL A 170 -10.17 -17.20 0.00
C VAL A 170 -11.04 -18.41 0.30
N THR A 171 -11.70 -18.98 -0.71
CA THR A 171 -12.57 -20.15 -0.54
C THR A 171 -11.81 -21.38 -0.02
N LYS A 172 -10.52 -21.51 -0.39
CA LYS A 172 -9.63 -22.57 0.10
C LYS A 172 -8.98 -22.25 1.45
N GLY A 173 -9.18 -21.06 2.01
CA GLY A 173 -8.55 -20.62 3.27
C GLY A 173 -7.02 -20.57 3.19
N GLN A 174 -6.47 -20.23 2.02
CA GLN A 174 -5.04 -20.33 1.75
C GLN A 174 -4.27 -19.02 1.99
N LEU A 175 -4.95 -17.91 2.23
CA LEU A 175 -4.30 -16.61 2.36
C LEU A 175 -3.73 -16.39 3.76
N GLU A 176 -2.43 -16.19 3.83
CA GLU A 176 -1.68 -15.87 5.04
C GLU A 176 -1.28 -14.38 5.05
N PRO A 177 -1.13 -13.74 6.20
CA PRO A 177 -0.62 -12.38 6.27
C PRO A 177 0.87 -12.33 5.90
N PHE A 178 1.29 -11.23 5.27
CA PHE A 178 2.72 -11.00 5.12
C PHE A 178 3.43 -10.85 6.47
N SER A 179 4.65 -11.37 6.53
CA SER A 179 5.59 -11.20 7.64
C SER A 179 6.82 -10.50 7.10
N GLY A 180 7.03 -9.25 7.52
CA GLY A 180 8.14 -8.42 7.06
C GLY A 180 8.16 -7.05 7.74
N PRO A 181 9.32 -6.38 7.76
CA PRO A 181 9.46 -5.06 8.38
C PRO A 181 8.53 -4.00 7.80
N GLU A 182 8.18 -4.09 6.51
CA GLU A 182 7.26 -3.19 5.81
C GLU A 182 5.81 -3.31 6.30
N TYR A 183 5.44 -4.45 6.90
CA TYR A 183 4.10 -4.69 7.45
C TYR A 183 4.03 -4.49 8.97
N ASP A 184 5.17 -4.25 9.63
CA ASP A 184 5.28 -4.00 11.07
C ASP A 184 4.63 -2.66 11.45
N ILE A 185 3.60 -2.74 12.30
CA ILE A 185 2.87 -1.58 12.78
C ILE A 185 3.76 -0.58 13.51
N SER A 186 4.86 -1.01 14.10
CA SER A 186 5.82 -0.17 14.83
C SER A 186 6.57 0.80 13.91
N ARG A 187 6.67 0.50 12.61
CA ARG A 187 7.37 1.33 11.62
C ARG A 187 6.43 2.28 10.85
N MET A 188 5.12 2.10 11.01
CA MET A 188 4.11 2.94 10.35
C MET A 188 4.20 4.41 10.78
N PHE A 189 3.55 5.29 10.01
CA PHE A 189 3.49 6.74 10.27
C PHE A 189 4.87 7.39 10.45
N SER A 190 5.76 7.17 9.48
CA SER A 190 7.12 7.73 9.46
C SER A 190 7.95 7.32 10.71
N GLY A 191 7.80 6.06 11.13
CA GLY A 191 8.54 5.51 12.28
C GLY A 191 7.98 5.86 13.66
N SER A 192 6.88 6.60 13.74
CA SER A 192 6.21 6.86 15.03
C SER A 192 5.40 5.67 15.54
N GLY A 193 5.14 4.70 14.67
CA GLY A 193 4.37 3.51 14.96
C GLY A 193 2.87 3.75 14.97
N ALA A 194 2.14 2.66 14.77
CA ALA A 194 0.70 2.59 14.90
C ALA A 194 0.32 1.83 16.17
N LYS A 195 -0.84 2.17 16.71
CA LYS A 195 -1.51 1.41 17.76
C LYS A 195 -2.91 1.01 17.32
N ALA A 196 -3.30 -0.21 17.67
CA ALA A 196 -4.68 -0.66 17.52
C ALA A 196 -5.56 0.04 18.56
N THR A 197 -6.74 0.49 18.16
CA THR A 197 -7.63 1.26 19.03
C THR A 197 -9.09 0.92 18.77
N LYS A 198 -9.95 1.28 19.73
CA LYS A 198 -11.40 1.19 19.59
C LYS A 198 -11.96 2.61 19.56
N LEU A 199 -12.70 2.92 18.51
CA LEU A 199 -13.34 4.22 18.39
C LEU A 199 -14.48 4.34 19.40
N ALA A 200 -14.66 5.54 19.95
CA ALA A 200 -15.75 5.82 20.87
C ALA A 200 -17.08 5.93 20.10
N PRO A 201 -18.21 5.53 20.69
CA PRO A 201 -19.51 5.73 20.08
C PRO A 201 -19.77 7.23 19.82
N PRO A 202 -20.48 7.57 18.72
CA PRO A 202 -20.87 8.94 18.47
C PRO A 202 -21.73 9.46 19.63
N LYS A 203 -21.47 10.69 20.05
CA LYS A 203 -22.25 11.31 21.12
C LYS A 203 -23.68 11.54 20.61
N PRO A 204 -24.72 11.20 21.40
CA PRO A 204 -26.09 11.50 21.00
C PRO A 204 -26.25 13.01 20.77
N PRO A 205 -27.13 13.42 19.85
CA PRO A 205 -27.40 14.84 19.63
C PRO A 205 -27.82 15.48 20.96
N SER A 206 -27.14 16.55 21.36
CA SER A 206 -27.49 17.27 22.59
C SER A 206 -28.90 17.84 22.46
N TYR A 207 -29.79 17.40 23.34
CA TYR A 207 -31.22 17.78 23.35
C TYR A 207 -31.44 19.28 23.65
N GLU A 208 -30.43 19.99 24.15
CA GLU A 208 -30.50 21.43 24.46
C GLU A 208 -30.69 22.31 23.21
N LYS A 209 -30.42 21.80 22.00
CA LYS A 209 -30.72 22.51 20.76
C LYS A 209 -32.18 22.39 20.30
N ALA A 210 -32.94 21.41 20.80
CA ALA A 210 -34.34 21.20 20.43
C ALA A 210 -35.31 22.05 21.26
N THR A 211 -34.90 22.51 22.45
CA THR A 211 -35.71 23.36 23.34
C THR A 211 -35.44 24.87 23.22
N SER A 212 -34.52 25.29 22.35
CA SER A 212 -34.35 26.72 22.00
C SER A 212 -35.21 27.15 20.80
N SER A 213 -36.30 26.46 20.50
CA SER A 213 -37.37 27.00 19.67
C SER A 213 -38.29 27.84 20.55
N GLN A 214 -37.90 29.10 20.81
CA GLN A 214 -38.92 30.09 21.19
C GLN A 214 -39.99 30.10 20.08
N PRO A 215 -41.29 30.08 20.42
CA PRO A 215 -42.33 30.18 19.40
C PRO A 215 -42.14 31.49 18.61
N PRO A 216 -42.39 31.51 17.30
CA PRO A 216 -42.26 32.73 16.52
C PRO A 216 -43.26 33.75 17.05
N SER A 217 -42.76 34.82 17.67
CA SER A 217 -43.59 35.95 18.09
C SER A 217 -44.31 36.52 16.87
N ALA A 218 -45.61 36.76 17.02
CA ALA A 218 -46.52 37.27 15.99
C ALA A 218 -45.96 38.52 15.28
N PRO A 219 -46.30 38.74 13.99
CA PRO A 219 -45.77 39.87 13.24
C PRO A 219 -46.35 41.18 13.79
N SER A 220 -45.51 41.90 14.54
CA SER A 220 -45.77 43.28 14.96
C SER A 220 -45.66 44.19 13.74
N TYR A 221 -46.80 44.53 13.15
CA TYR A 221 -46.89 45.66 12.22
C TYR A 221 -46.53 46.97 12.93
N GLN A 222 -45.80 47.83 12.20
CA GLN A 222 -45.37 49.19 12.53
C GLN A 222 -44.01 49.34 13.24
N ARG A 223 -42.96 49.66 12.45
CA ARG A 223 -42.43 51.04 12.37
C ARG A 223 -41.34 51.14 11.31
N LYS A 224 -41.29 52.34 10.73
CA LYS A 224 -40.48 52.78 9.60
C LYS A 224 -39.00 52.40 9.77
N ARG A 225 -38.38 51.86 8.72
CA ARG A 225 -36.93 51.66 8.61
C ARG A 225 -36.22 53.01 8.74
N PRO A 226 -35.31 53.23 9.71
CA PRO A 226 -34.25 54.20 9.54
C PRO A 226 -33.31 53.65 8.47
N ARG A 227 -32.99 54.47 7.46
CA ARG A 227 -31.89 54.16 6.54
C ARG A 227 -30.60 54.09 7.37
N GLN A 228 -29.98 52.93 7.48
CA GLN A 228 -28.59 52.83 7.87
C GLN A 228 -27.75 53.29 6.67
N ASP A 229 -27.38 54.56 6.65
CA ASP A 229 -26.16 54.97 5.97
C ASP A 229 -24.99 54.34 6.73
N SER A 230 -24.47 53.26 6.18
CA SER A 230 -23.25 52.64 6.68
C SER A 230 -22.09 53.48 6.17
N LEU A 231 -21.63 54.43 6.99
CA LEU A 231 -20.30 55.01 6.89
C LEU A 231 -19.28 53.88 7.03
N GLN A 232 -18.90 53.28 5.91
CA GLN A 232 -17.82 52.31 5.80
C GLN A 232 -16.51 53.10 6.00
N GLY A 233 -16.02 53.12 7.23
CA GLY A 233 -14.79 53.83 7.59
C GLY A 233 -13.56 53.28 6.85
N PRO A 234 -12.50 54.11 6.69
CA PRO A 234 -11.26 53.76 5.99
C PRO A 234 -10.54 52.50 6.54
N ASP A 235 -10.86 52.10 7.77
CA ASP A 235 -10.29 50.92 8.43
C ASP A 235 -10.67 49.59 7.76
N SER A 236 -11.83 49.51 7.10
CA SER A 236 -12.24 48.28 6.40
C SER A 236 -11.40 48.01 5.15
N ILE A 237 -10.90 49.07 4.49
CA ILE A 237 -10.06 48.96 3.30
C ILE A 237 -8.63 48.66 3.72
N SER A 238 -8.13 49.28 4.79
CA SER A 238 -6.81 48.98 5.37
C SER A 238 -6.67 47.50 5.76
N GLN A 239 -7.68 46.92 6.40
CA GLN A 239 -7.67 45.50 6.78
C GLN A 239 -7.67 44.54 5.59
N VAL A 240 -8.25 44.93 4.46
CA VAL A 240 -8.22 44.14 3.22
C VAL A 240 -6.82 44.19 2.61
N TRP A 241 -6.18 45.36 2.58
CA TRP A 241 -4.80 45.52 2.12
C TRP A 241 -3.80 44.72 2.96
N ASP A 242 -3.92 44.75 4.29
CA ASP A 242 -3.05 43.98 5.18
C ASP A 242 -3.16 42.47 4.94
N LYS A 243 -4.37 41.97 4.67
CA LYS A 243 -4.59 40.55 4.35
C LYS A 243 -4.03 40.19 2.98
N LEU A 244 -4.14 41.08 2.01
CA LEU A 244 -3.60 40.86 0.66
C LEU A 244 -2.06 40.78 0.71
N GLN A 245 -1.41 41.68 1.43
CA GLN A 245 0.05 41.68 1.61
C GLN A 245 0.55 40.43 2.36
N LYS A 246 -0.23 39.93 3.32
CA LYS A 246 0.06 38.65 4.00
C LYS A 246 -0.09 37.45 3.06
N LEU A 247 -1.10 37.43 2.20
CA LEU A 247 -1.27 36.36 1.21
C LEU A 247 -0.15 36.38 0.18
N GLU A 248 0.27 37.56 -0.26
CA GLU A 248 1.38 37.72 -1.20
C GLU A 248 2.70 37.23 -0.62
N SER A 249 3.00 37.55 0.65
CA SER A 249 4.21 37.03 1.31
C SER A 249 4.16 35.52 1.54
N LEU A 250 3.01 34.95 1.90
CA LEU A 250 2.85 33.49 2.00
C LEU A 250 3.01 32.79 0.65
N PHE A 251 2.54 33.41 -0.44
CA PHE A 251 2.69 32.88 -1.79
C PHE A 251 4.15 32.90 -2.26
N HIS A 252 4.88 33.98 -1.99
CA HIS A 252 6.32 34.05 -2.24
C HIS A 252 7.09 32.97 -1.47
N ASN A 253 6.80 32.83 -0.17
CA ASN A 253 7.44 31.82 0.67
C ASN A 253 7.14 30.39 0.18
N GLN A 254 5.90 30.09 -0.20
CA GLN A 254 5.55 28.78 -0.78
C GLN A 254 6.25 28.53 -2.11
N SER A 255 6.32 29.54 -2.97
CA SER A 255 7.02 29.43 -4.25
C SER A 255 8.50 29.12 -4.06
N GLN A 256 9.13 29.72 -3.05
CA GLN A 256 10.53 29.48 -2.73
C GLN A 256 10.77 28.06 -2.20
N VAL A 257 9.92 27.58 -1.30
CA VAL A 257 9.98 26.18 -0.82
C VAL A 257 9.77 25.18 -1.95
N ILE A 258 8.87 25.46 -2.90
CA ILE A 258 8.66 24.60 -4.08
C ILE A 258 9.92 24.56 -4.96
N ILE A 259 10.62 25.69 -5.13
CA ILE A 259 11.86 25.74 -5.90
C ILE A 259 12.96 24.91 -5.21
N GLU A 260 13.13 25.07 -3.89
CA GLU A 260 14.09 24.29 -3.10
C GLU A 260 13.80 22.79 -3.16
N LEU A 261 12.54 22.38 -2.96
CA LEU A 261 12.12 20.98 -3.05
C LEU A 261 12.31 20.40 -4.45
N ARG A 262 12.13 21.20 -5.51
CA ARG A 262 12.41 20.76 -6.88
C ARG A 262 13.90 20.57 -7.14
N ALA A 263 14.74 21.46 -6.61
CA ALA A 263 16.20 21.32 -6.70
C ALA A 263 16.69 20.09 -5.93
N GLU A 264 16.16 19.86 -4.73
CA GLU A 264 16.50 18.69 -3.93
C GLU A 264 16.03 17.39 -4.58
N ASN A 265 14.81 17.35 -5.14
CA ASN A 265 14.34 16.20 -5.91
C ASN A 265 15.22 15.91 -7.13
N ALA A 266 15.69 16.94 -7.84
CA ALA A 266 16.60 16.75 -8.97
C ALA A 266 17.93 16.14 -8.51
N ARG A 267 18.50 16.65 -7.41
CA ARG A 267 19.73 16.11 -6.82
C ARG A 267 19.58 14.66 -6.34
N LEU A 268 18.47 14.34 -5.69
CA LEU A 268 18.19 12.97 -5.23
C LEU A 268 18.03 12.01 -6.40
N ARG A 269 17.42 12.44 -7.50
CA ARG A 269 17.31 11.63 -8.72
C ARG A 269 18.67 11.33 -9.34
N GLU A 270 19.55 12.32 -9.42
CA GLU A 270 20.94 12.10 -9.88
C GLU A 270 21.70 11.12 -8.99
N GLU A 271 21.54 11.23 -7.67
CA GLU A 271 22.20 10.33 -6.72
C GLU A 271 21.68 8.90 -6.82
N VAL A 272 20.37 8.73 -7.01
CA VAL A 272 19.77 7.40 -7.26
C VAL A 272 20.31 6.79 -8.54
N GLU A 273 20.39 7.56 -9.63
CA GLU A 273 20.94 7.06 -10.90
C GLU A 273 22.41 6.65 -10.75
N ARG A 274 23.21 7.45 -10.02
CA ARG A 274 24.62 7.15 -9.74
C ARG A 274 24.78 5.87 -8.92
N LEU A 275 23.94 5.67 -7.91
CA LEU A 275 23.97 4.45 -7.08
C LEU A 275 23.52 3.23 -7.87
N LYS A 276 22.52 3.37 -8.74
CA LYS A 276 22.04 2.30 -9.60
C LYS A 276 23.13 1.82 -10.56
N ASN A 277 23.82 2.75 -11.24
CA ASN A 277 24.93 2.38 -12.13
C ASN A 277 26.05 1.66 -11.37
N ARG A 278 26.38 2.12 -10.15
CA ARG A 278 27.38 1.46 -9.31
C ARG A 278 26.96 0.04 -8.90
N GLN A 279 25.67 -0.20 -8.69
CA GLN A 279 25.15 -1.53 -8.39
C GLN A 279 25.26 -2.44 -9.63
N GLU A 280 24.91 -1.95 -10.82
CA GLU A 280 25.06 -2.71 -12.06
C GLU A 280 26.53 -3.09 -12.33
N ASP A 281 27.48 -2.18 -12.05
CA ASP A 281 28.92 -2.47 -12.17
C ASP A 281 29.38 -3.56 -11.19
N LEU A 282 28.90 -3.54 -9.94
CA LEU A 282 29.23 -4.56 -8.94
C LEU A 282 28.62 -5.93 -9.27
N GLU A 283 27.38 -5.95 -9.77
CA GLU A 283 26.74 -7.18 -10.23
C GLU A 283 27.48 -7.79 -11.43
N ALA A 284 28.04 -6.97 -12.33
CA ALA A 284 28.88 -7.45 -13.42
C ALA A 284 30.21 -8.05 -12.90
N GLU A 285 30.85 -7.43 -11.91
CA GLU A 285 32.07 -7.96 -11.28
C GLU A 285 31.82 -9.31 -10.59
N ASP A 286 30.71 -9.45 -9.87
CA ASP A 286 30.31 -10.73 -9.25
C ASP A 286 30.11 -11.84 -10.31
N THR A 287 29.53 -11.52 -11.47
CA THR A 287 29.38 -12.52 -12.56
C THR A 287 30.72 -12.93 -13.17
N GLU A 288 31.67 -12.01 -13.28
CA GLU A 288 33.02 -12.31 -13.75
C GLU A 288 33.77 -13.18 -12.72
N GLU A 289 33.61 -12.90 -11.42
CA GLU A 289 34.20 -13.72 -10.35
C GLU A 289 33.66 -15.16 -10.36
N VAL A 290 32.35 -15.35 -10.56
CA VAL A 290 31.75 -16.68 -10.71
C VAL A 290 32.34 -17.43 -11.91
N ALA A 291 32.48 -16.76 -13.07
CA ALA A 291 33.06 -17.37 -14.26
C ALA A 291 34.54 -17.75 -14.04
N ILE A 292 35.31 -16.94 -13.30
CA ILE A 292 36.70 -17.25 -12.95
C ILE A 292 36.79 -18.49 -12.05
N ILE A 293 35.85 -18.65 -11.10
CA ILE A 293 35.78 -19.84 -10.24
C ILE A 293 35.52 -21.10 -11.08
N GLU A 294 34.55 -21.05 -12.00
CA GLU A 294 34.23 -22.19 -12.89
C GLU A 294 35.43 -22.59 -13.76
N ILE A 295 36.14 -21.62 -14.35
CA ILE A 295 37.35 -21.88 -15.15
C ILE A 295 38.45 -22.52 -14.28
N ARG A 296 38.58 -22.11 -13.02
CA ARG A 296 39.57 -22.68 -12.10
C ARG A 296 39.28 -24.14 -11.79
N ASP A 297 38.03 -24.48 -11.53
CA ASP A 297 37.59 -25.85 -11.28
C ASP A 297 37.84 -26.76 -12.49
N ASP A 298 37.60 -26.24 -13.70
CA ASP A 298 37.89 -26.92 -14.96
C ASP A 298 39.39 -27.17 -15.15
N ILE A 299 40.23 -26.18 -14.83
CA ILE A 299 41.70 -26.33 -14.88
C ILE A 299 42.15 -27.43 -13.92
N GLU A 300 41.68 -27.42 -12.67
CA GLU A 300 42.05 -28.47 -11.70
C GLU A 300 41.60 -29.86 -12.16
N SER A 301 40.41 -29.95 -12.77
CA SER A 301 39.90 -31.20 -13.36
C SER A 301 40.81 -31.69 -14.50
N LEU A 302 41.22 -30.77 -15.39
CA LEU A 302 42.14 -31.08 -16.48
C LEU A 302 43.53 -31.46 -15.97
N GLU A 303 44.06 -30.81 -14.94
CA GLU A 303 45.34 -31.16 -14.31
C GLU A 303 45.30 -32.56 -13.69
N ARG A 304 44.21 -32.93 -13.00
CA ARG A 304 44.02 -34.30 -12.47
C ARG A 304 44.00 -35.33 -13.60
N ARG A 305 43.32 -35.03 -14.72
CA ARG A 305 43.30 -35.91 -15.90
C ARG A 305 44.66 -36.00 -16.57
N LEU A 306 45.39 -34.89 -16.70
CA LEU A 306 46.74 -34.86 -17.24
C LEU A 306 47.70 -35.67 -16.37
N SER A 307 47.64 -35.49 -15.05
CA SER A 307 48.40 -36.29 -14.08
C SER A 307 48.07 -37.77 -14.20
N TRP A 308 46.81 -38.14 -14.42
CA TRP A 308 46.43 -39.52 -14.69
C TRP A 308 47.00 -40.04 -16.00
N VAL A 309 47.12 -39.24 -17.06
CA VAL A 309 47.74 -39.67 -18.32
C VAL A 309 49.27 -39.75 -18.21
N GLU A 310 49.90 -38.78 -17.55
CA GLU A 310 51.34 -38.73 -17.35
C GLU A 310 51.83 -39.84 -16.41
N ASN A 311 51.12 -40.09 -15.31
CA ASN A 311 51.44 -41.15 -14.35
C ASN A 311 50.82 -42.51 -14.74
N GLY A 312 49.74 -42.51 -15.52
CA GLY A 312 49.04 -43.70 -16.03
C GLY A 312 49.61 -44.28 -17.32
N LYS A 313 50.81 -43.86 -17.74
CA LYS A 313 51.76 -44.78 -18.38
C LYS A 313 52.22 -45.80 -17.35
N ASP A 314 51.27 -46.58 -16.86
CA ASP A 314 51.49 -47.60 -15.86
C ASP A 314 52.46 -48.59 -16.48
N GLU A 315 53.66 -48.67 -15.92
CA GLU A 315 54.69 -49.59 -16.37
C GLU A 315 54.13 -51.03 -16.44
N TYR A 316 53.11 -51.29 -15.61
CA TYR A 316 52.29 -52.50 -15.59
C TYR A 316 51.47 -52.71 -16.88
N PHE A 317 50.77 -51.69 -17.39
CA PHE A 317 49.99 -51.80 -18.64
C PHE A 317 50.91 -51.99 -19.86
N MET A 318 52.05 -51.27 -19.89
CA MET A 318 53.08 -51.47 -20.91
C MET A 318 53.76 -52.85 -20.82
N LYS A 319 53.96 -53.38 -19.60
CA LYS A 319 54.47 -54.75 -19.39
C LYS A 319 53.45 -55.79 -19.84
N GLN A 320 52.16 -55.58 -19.59
CA GLN A 320 51.10 -56.50 -19.98
C GLN A 320 50.96 -56.59 -21.51
N ILE A 321 50.97 -55.45 -22.22
CA ILE A 321 50.98 -55.43 -23.69
C ILE A 321 52.22 -56.12 -24.25
N LYS A 322 53.41 -55.86 -23.68
CA LYS A 322 54.63 -56.54 -24.10
C LYS A 322 54.56 -58.05 -23.89
N GLN A 323 53.99 -58.49 -22.77
CA GLN A 323 53.82 -59.91 -22.45
C GLN A 323 52.85 -60.59 -23.43
N GLU A 324 51.70 -59.99 -23.72
CA GLU A 324 50.74 -60.52 -24.69
C GLU A 324 51.33 -60.63 -26.10
N ILE A 325 52.08 -59.62 -26.55
CA ILE A 325 52.77 -59.66 -27.85
C ILE A 325 53.84 -60.77 -27.87
N PHE A 326 54.58 -60.95 -26.77
CA PHE A 326 55.57 -62.02 -26.67
C PHE A 326 54.94 -63.41 -26.71
N ASP A 327 53.84 -63.61 -25.99
CA ASP A 327 53.13 -64.89 -25.93
C ASP A 327 52.49 -65.22 -27.30
N GLU A 328 51.98 -64.22 -28.02
CA GLU A 328 51.44 -64.38 -29.37
C GLU A 328 52.54 -64.71 -30.41
N LEU A 329 53.70 -64.05 -30.32
CA LEU A 329 54.84 -64.37 -31.18
C LEU A 329 55.40 -65.76 -30.88
N ALA A 330 55.48 -66.15 -29.60
CA ALA A 330 55.94 -67.47 -29.20
C ALA A 330 55.00 -68.58 -29.69
N THR A 331 53.68 -68.36 -29.64
CA THR A 331 52.70 -69.31 -30.19
C THR A 331 52.78 -69.42 -31.71
N ARG A 332 53.02 -68.32 -32.44
CA ARG A 332 53.23 -68.37 -33.90
C ARG A 332 54.53 -69.04 -34.31
N VAL A 333 55.58 -68.97 -33.49
CA VAL A 333 56.87 -69.62 -33.76
C VAL A 333 56.86 -71.11 -33.37
N LEU A 334 56.11 -71.49 -32.33
CA LEU A 334 55.97 -72.89 -31.89
C LEU A 334 54.86 -73.67 -32.62
N GLY A 335 53.92 -72.97 -33.27
CA GLY A 335 52.81 -73.54 -34.04
C GLY A 335 53.02 -73.58 -35.55
N GLY A 336 54.23 -73.30 -36.04
CA GLY A 336 54.62 -73.32 -37.46
C GLY A 336 55.35 -74.60 -37.86
#